data_AF-A0A2V7G439-F1
#
_entry.id   AF-A0A2V7G439-F1
#
_cell.length_a   1.000
_cell.length_b   1.000
_cell.length_c   1.000
_cell.angle_alpha   90.00
_cell.angle_beta   90.00
_cell.angle_gamma   90.00
#
_symmetry.space_group_name_H-M   'P 1'
#
loop_
_entity.id
_entity.type
_entity.pdbx_description
1 polymer ?
#
loop_
_entity_poly.entity_id
_entity_poly.type
_entity_poly.pdbx_seq_one_letter_code
_entity_poly.pdbx_strand_id
1 'polypeptide(L)'
;MKRRAARSTARTKSPRARETEQSSSAKVREIVRLVEALSGDLGSHDGVVVGRGMAQLLVEAYGERREPVPSWVRELLAQFAPGTPRV
;
A
#
# COMPACT_ATOMS: atom_id res chain seq x y z
N MET A 1 -55.18 20.77 7.54
CA MET A 1 -54.00 21.13 6.73
C MET A 1 -52.75 20.47 7.31
N LYS A 2 -51.84 20.06 6.42
CA LYS A 2 -50.52 19.39 6.59
C LYS A 2 -49.66 20.09 7.66
N ARG A 3 -48.67 19.49 8.35
CA ARG A 3 -47.41 18.94 7.80
C ARG A 3 -46.67 18.04 8.82
N ARG A 4 -46.21 16.88 8.33
CA ARG A 4 -45.20 16.01 8.97
C ARG A 4 -43.85 16.74 8.96
N ALA A 5 -43.16 16.82 10.10
CA ALA A 5 -41.74 17.14 10.15
C ALA A 5 -40.94 15.84 10.15
N ALA A 6 -40.38 15.49 9.00
CA ALA A 6 -39.45 14.38 8.85
C ALA A 6 -38.16 14.72 9.61
N ARG A 7 -37.80 13.85 10.55
CA ARG A 7 -36.56 13.93 11.33
C ARG A 7 -35.41 13.52 10.39
N SER A 8 -34.70 14.51 9.86
CA SER A 8 -33.52 14.31 9.01
C SER A 8 -32.40 13.66 9.83
N THR A 9 -32.26 12.34 9.73
CA THR A 9 -31.04 11.64 10.11
C THR A 9 -29.97 11.97 9.08
N ALA A 10 -29.24 13.07 9.31
CA ALA A 10 -27.98 13.32 8.62
C ALA A 10 -27.01 12.21 9.02
N ARG A 11 -26.98 11.14 8.21
CA ARG A 11 -26.04 10.03 8.32
C ARG A 11 -24.65 10.60 8.02
N THR A 12 -23.91 10.93 9.08
CA THR A 12 -22.49 11.28 9.02
C THR A 12 -21.77 10.14 8.30
N LYS A 13 -21.42 10.36 7.03
CA LYS A 13 -20.61 9.41 6.27
C LYS A 13 -19.22 9.41 6.91
N SER A 14 -18.92 8.33 7.62
CA SER A 14 -17.63 8.09 8.28
C SER A 14 -16.50 8.15 7.22
N PRO A 15 -15.40 8.90 7.43
CA PRO A 15 -14.33 9.06 6.43
C PRO A 15 -13.49 7.78 6.23
N ARG A 16 -13.67 6.78 7.08
CA ARG A 16 -12.70 5.71 7.33
C ARG A 16 -12.44 4.74 6.17
N ALA A 17 -13.25 4.77 5.11
CA ALA A 17 -13.11 3.86 3.98
C ALA A 17 -12.23 4.40 2.84
N ARG A 18 -11.94 5.70 2.78
CA ARG A 18 -11.12 6.30 1.69
C ARG A 18 -9.64 6.42 2.03
N GLU A 19 -9.30 6.46 3.32
CA GLU A 19 -7.92 6.67 3.77
C GLU A 19 -7.03 5.44 3.56
N THR A 20 -7.60 4.24 3.52
CA THR A 20 -6.85 2.98 3.42
C THR A 20 -6.24 2.73 2.05
N GLU A 21 -6.98 2.99 0.96
CA GLU A 21 -6.47 2.74 -0.39
C GLU A 21 -5.43 3.80 -0.81
N GLN A 22 -5.66 5.06 -0.44
CA GLN A 22 -4.76 6.15 -0.83
C GLN A 22 -3.47 6.17 0.00
N SER A 23 -3.54 5.78 1.29
CA SER A 23 -2.37 5.66 2.17
C SER A 23 -1.44 4.51 1.76
N SER A 24 -1.99 3.39 1.27
CA SER A 24 -1.22 2.24 0.79
C SER A 24 -0.27 2.64 -0.35
N SER A 25 -0.81 3.29 -1.38
CA SER A 25 -0.02 3.76 -2.53
C SER A 25 1.03 4.81 -2.14
N ALA A 26 0.72 5.70 -1.19
CA ALA A 26 1.70 6.67 -0.67
C ALA A 26 2.86 5.96 0.07
N LYS A 27 2.54 5.02 0.97
CA LYS A 27 3.51 4.21 1.70
C LYS A 27 4.39 3.38 0.77
N VAL A 28 3.79 2.72 -0.23
CA VAL A 28 4.51 1.92 -1.22
C VAL A 28 5.51 2.79 -2.00
N ARG A 29 5.09 3.98 -2.48
CA ARG A 29 5.99 4.91 -3.18
C ARG A 29 7.11 5.44 -2.29
N GLU A 30 6.85 5.65 -1.00
CA GLU A 30 7.87 6.06 -0.05
C GLU A 30 8.90 4.96 0.18
N ILE A 31 8.47 3.71 0.37
CA ILE A 31 9.37 2.57 0.52
C ILE A 31 10.21 2.37 -0.75
N VAL A 32 9.60 2.46 -1.95
CA VAL A 32 10.34 2.36 -3.22
C VAL A 32 11.42 3.44 -3.31
N ARG A 33 11.10 4.70 -2.99
CA ARG A 33 12.09 5.80 -2.98
C ARG A 33 13.21 5.58 -1.97
N LEU A 34 12.92 5.03 -0.80
CA LEU A 34 13.94 4.70 0.20
C LEU A 34 14.86 3.57 -0.28
N VAL A 35 14.29 2.52 -0.88
CA VAL A 35 15.08 1.42 -1.49
C VAL A 35 15.96 1.95 -2.62
N GLU A 36 15.42 2.81 -3.49
CA GLU A 36 16.19 3.45 -4.55
C GLU A 36 17.30 4.35 -4.01
N ALA A 37 17.05 5.14 -2.96
CA ALA A 37 18.06 5.96 -2.32
C ALA A 37 19.19 5.13 -1.69
N LEU A 38 18.85 4.01 -1.03
CA LEU A 38 19.82 3.06 -0.49
C LEU A 38 20.60 2.31 -1.59
N SER A 39 19.98 2.14 -2.76
CA SER A 39 20.56 1.43 -3.90
C SER A 39 21.20 2.35 -4.92
N GLY A 40 21.18 3.67 -4.71
CA GLY A 40 21.87 4.65 -5.56
C GLY A 40 23.39 4.42 -5.61
N ASP A 41 23.95 3.77 -4.58
CA ASP A 41 25.34 3.30 -4.53
C ASP A 41 25.55 1.95 -5.26
N LEU A 42 24.48 1.17 -5.48
CA LEU A 42 24.50 -0.18 -6.06
C LEU A 42 24.04 -0.22 -7.54
N GLY A 43 23.30 0.79 -8.00
CA GLY A 43 22.72 0.83 -9.34
C GLY A 43 21.26 0.34 -9.40
N SER A 44 20.55 0.70 -10.49
CA SER A 44 19.09 0.50 -10.59
C SER A 44 18.65 -0.96 -10.57
N HIS A 45 19.48 -1.87 -11.10
CA HIS A 45 19.20 -3.31 -11.11
C HIS A 45 19.26 -3.90 -9.70
N ASP A 46 20.30 -3.54 -8.95
CA ASP A 46 20.51 -4.03 -7.59
C ASP A 46 19.41 -3.52 -6.65
N GLY A 47 18.92 -2.29 -6.85
CA GLY A 47 17.76 -1.78 -6.11
C GLY A 47 16.45 -2.51 -6.39
N VAL A 48 16.27 -3.10 -7.59
CA VAL A 48 15.12 -3.98 -7.87
C VAL A 48 15.25 -5.28 -7.11
N VAL A 49 16.44 -5.90 -7.12
CA VAL A 49 16.72 -7.17 -6.46
C VAL A 49 16.51 -7.05 -4.95
N VAL A 50 17.07 -6.00 -4.34
CA VAL A 50 16.92 -5.71 -2.92
C VAL A 50 15.45 -5.46 -2.56
N GLY A 51 14.75 -4.60 -3.30
CA GLY A 51 13.34 -4.30 -3.05
C GLY A 51 12.43 -5.53 -3.17
N ARG A 52 12.69 -6.39 -4.17
CA ARG A 52 11.97 -7.66 -4.35
C ARG A 52 12.19 -8.61 -3.18
N GLY A 53 13.44 -8.81 -2.77
CA GLY A 53 13.78 -9.66 -1.63
C GLY A 53 13.10 -9.17 -0.35
N MET A 54 13.11 -7.86 -0.10
CA MET A 54 12.46 -7.26 1.07
C MET A 54 10.92 -7.47 1.05
N ALA A 55 10.28 -7.28 -0.11
CA ALA A 55 8.85 -7.51 -0.24
C ALA A 55 8.47 -8.99 -0.04
N GLN A 56 9.30 -9.92 -0.52
CA GLN A 56 9.09 -11.36 -0.30
C GLN A 56 9.21 -11.74 1.18
N LEU A 57 10.23 -11.24 1.88
CA LEU A 57 10.39 -11.46 3.32
C LEU A 57 9.19 -10.97 4.13
N LEU A 58 8.58 -9.85 3.75
CA LEU A 58 7.35 -9.38 4.39
C LEU A 58 6.19 -10.35 4.19
N VAL A 59 5.99 -10.85 2.97
CA VAL A 59 4.94 -11.85 2.68
C VAL A 59 5.15 -13.12 3.50
N GLU A 60 6.39 -13.62 3.54
CA GLU A 60 6.76 -14.80 4.31
C GLU A 60 6.52 -14.60 5.82
N ALA A 61 6.96 -13.48 6.39
CA ALA A 61 6.78 -13.17 7.81
C ALA A 61 5.29 -13.09 8.23
N TYR A 62 4.42 -12.55 7.38
CA TYR A 62 2.97 -12.58 7.62
C TYR A 62 2.40 -14.00 7.52
N GLY A 63 2.88 -14.79 6.55
CA GLY A 63 2.52 -16.20 6.39
C GLY A 63 2.89 -17.06 7.60
N GLU A 64 4.11 -16.90 8.12
CA GLU A 64 4.59 -17.59 9.33
C GLU A 64 3.74 -17.25 10.56
N ARG A 65 3.32 -15.98 10.69
CA ARG A 65 2.43 -15.52 11.77
C ARG A 65 0.97 -15.94 11.58
N ARG A 66 0.63 -16.58 10.46
CA ARG A 66 -0.75 -16.89 10.03
C ARG A 66 -1.65 -15.65 10.00
N GLU A 67 -1.04 -14.50 9.73
CA GLU A 67 -1.73 -13.24 9.60
C GLU A 67 -2.06 -12.95 8.13
N PRO A 68 -3.18 -12.26 7.84
CA PRO A 68 -3.49 -11.86 6.49
C PRO A 68 -2.46 -10.86 5.97
N VAL A 69 -1.84 -11.18 4.82
CA VAL A 69 -0.89 -10.28 4.15
C VAL A 69 -1.61 -8.96 3.80
N PRO A 70 -1.17 -7.81 4.33
CA PRO A 70 -1.79 -6.52 4.03
C PRO A 70 -1.72 -6.17 2.53
N SER A 71 -2.69 -5.39 2.04
CA SER A 71 -2.74 -4.97 0.62
C SER A 71 -1.48 -4.22 0.18
N TRP A 72 -0.97 -3.32 1.04
CA TRP A 72 0.24 -2.54 0.77
C TRP A 72 1.49 -3.41 0.55
N VAL A 73 1.57 -4.60 1.18
CA VAL A 73 2.68 -5.55 0.97
C VAL A 73 2.58 -6.20 -0.40
N ARG A 74 1.35 -6.52 -0.84
CA ARG A 74 1.10 -7.09 -2.18
C ARG A 74 1.38 -6.06 -3.27
N GLU A 75 0.98 -4.81 -3.05
CA GLU A 75 1.28 -3.68 -3.92
C GLU A 75 2.80 -3.44 -4.01
N LEU A 76 3.51 -3.51 -2.87
CA LEU A 76 4.97 -3.41 -2.84
C LEU A 76 5.65 -4.51 -3.65
N LEU A 77 5.20 -5.76 -3.51
CA LEU A 77 5.72 -6.88 -4.30
C LEU A 77 5.48 -6.67 -5.81
N ALA A 78 4.33 -6.13 -6.19
CA ALA A 78 4.01 -5.82 -7.58
C ALA A 78 4.90 -4.71 -8.18
N GLN A 79 5.32 -3.73 -7.38
CA GLN A 79 6.26 -2.68 -7.83
C GLN A 79 7.64 -3.23 -8.20
N PHE A 80 8.05 -4.33 -7.56
CA PHE A 80 9.33 -5.00 -7.84
C PHE A 80 9.19 -6.23 -8.74
N ALA A 81 8.02 -6.46 -9.34
CA ALA A 81 7.84 -7.52 -10.33
C ALA A 81 8.54 -7.18 -11.66
N PRO A 82 9.12 -8.17 -12.35
CA PRO A 82 9.72 -7.93 -13.66
C PRO A 82 8.67 -7.45 -14.66
N GLY A 83 8.93 -6.31 -15.31
CA GLY A 83 8.05 -5.73 -16.33
C GLY A 83 7.10 -4.62 -15.85
N THR A 84 7.14 -4.25 -14.57
CA THR A 84 6.34 -3.11 -14.07
C THR A 84 7.02 -1.78 -14.45
N PRO A 85 6.39 -0.89 -15.24
CA PRO A 85 6.96 0.42 -15.55
C PRO A 85 7.05 1.26 -14.27
N ARG A 86 8.24 1.79 -13.99
CA ARG A 86 8.44 2.71 -12.86
C ARG A 86 7.96 4.11 -13.26
N VAL A 87 7.06 4.67 -12.46
CA VAL A 87 6.52 6.04 -12.58
C VAL A 87 7.41 7.05 -11.89
#